data_AF-A0A4Y9QCR0-F1
#
_entry.id   AF-A0A4Y9QCR0-F1
#
_cell.length_a   1.000
_cell.length_b   1.000
_cell.length_c   1.000
_cell.angle_alpha   90.00
_cell.angle_beta   90.00
_cell.angle_gamma   90.00
#
_symmetry.space_group_name_H-M   'P 1'
#
loop_
_entity.id
_entity.type
_entity.pdbx_description
1 polymer ?
#
loop_
_entity_poly.entity_id
_entity_poly.type
_entity_poly.pdbx_seq_one_letter_code
_entity_poly.pdbx_strand_id
1 'polypeptide(L)'
;MSTTSDRNDPRLTHGADEEPVPMADAYLVLSDAERAAGFVRPVRRSYIHVRERGGCGAVTTMGLAIAETYARDPKFYGATYCVGCNMHRPVGADGEFDWDRKGGEVIPADRLAVGS
;
A
#
# COMPACT_ATOMS: atom_id res chain seq x y z
N MET A 1 -7.96 -12.02 1.16
CA MET A 1 -7.80 -10.64 1.64
C MET A 1 -9.09 -9.90 1.35
N SER A 2 -9.81 -9.48 2.39
CA SER A 2 -11.10 -8.80 2.24
C SER A 2 -10.91 -7.29 2.25
N THR A 3 -11.84 -6.55 1.63
CA THR A 3 -11.84 -5.08 1.62
C THR A 3 -13.21 -4.55 2.01
N THR A 4 -13.25 -3.33 2.54
CA THR A 4 -14.48 -2.63 2.93
C THR A 4 -14.35 -1.15 2.61
N SER A 5 -15.46 -0.47 2.30
CA SER A 5 -15.50 1.00 2.20
C SER A 5 -16.14 1.66 3.42
N ASP A 6 -16.55 0.87 4.41
CA ASP A 6 -17.03 1.37 5.70
C ASP A 6 -15.85 1.67 6.62
N ARG A 7 -15.66 2.95 6.94
CA ARG A 7 -14.61 3.44 7.85
C ARG A 7 -14.78 2.96 9.29
N ASN A 8 -15.97 2.50 9.67
CA ASN A 8 -16.27 2.01 11.01
C ASN A 8 -16.34 0.48 11.08
N ASP A 9 -15.92 -0.24 10.03
CA ASP A 9 -15.94 -1.70 10.03
C ASP A 9 -15.02 -2.24 11.15
N PRO A 10 -15.53 -3.08 12.07
CA PRO A 10 -14.79 -3.52 13.25
C PRO A 10 -13.60 -4.44 12.93
N ARG A 11 -13.45 -4.87 11.67
CA ARG A 11 -12.33 -5.71 11.21
C ARG A 11 -11.10 -4.90 10.80
N LEU A 12 -11.21 -3.57 10.78
CA LEU A 12 -10.11 -2.69 10.40
C LEU A 12 -9.07 -2.60 11.50
N THR A 13 -7.81 -2.59 11.10
CA THR A 13 -6.67 -2.19 11.94
C THR A 13 -6.10 -0.87 11.41
N HIS A 14 -5.40 -0.13 12.28
CA HIS A 14 -4.88 1.19 11.95
C HIS A 14 -3.42 1.35 12.38
N GLY A 15 -2.64 1.99 11.52
CA GLY A 15 -1.27 2.41 11.84
C GLY A 15 -0.21 1.38 11.52
N ALA A 16 0.99 1.63 12.04
CA ALA A 16 2.13 0.73 11.94
C ALA A 16 2.19 -0.18 13.17
N ASP A 17 2.71 -1.39 12.97
CA ASP A 17 2.87 -2.38 14.02
C ASP A 17 4.24 -2.25 14.71
N GLU A 18 4.28 -2.56 16.00
CA GLU A 18 5.52 -2.65 16.80
C GLU A 18 6.10 -4.07 16.81
N GLU A 19 5.26 -5.09 16.64
CA GLU A 19 5.62 -6.51 16.58
C GLU A 19 4.95 -7.20 15.39
N PRO A 20 5.45 -8.38 14.95
CA PRO A 20 4.81 -9.16 13.89
C PRO A 20 3.37 -9.54 14.23
N VAL A 21 2.44 -9.25 13.31
CA VAL A 21 1.03 -9.58 13.39
C VAL A 21 0.51 -10.16 12.07
N PRO A 22 -0.56 -10.96 12.09
CA PRO A 22 -1.25 -11.33 10.86
C PRO A 22 -1.73 -10.10 10.08
N MET A 23 -1.99 -10.30 8.78
CA MET A 23 -2.68 -9.30 7.98
C MET A 23 -4.04 -8.93 8.59
N ALA A 24 -4.50 -7.70 8.37
CA ALA A 24 -5.82 -7.28 8.80
C ALA A 24 -6.92 -8.15 8.15
N ASP A 25 -7.98 -8.43 8.91
CA ASP A 25 -9.13 -9.20 8.43
C ASP A 25 -9.84 -8.51 7.25
N ALA A 26 -9.87 -7.17 7.27
CA ALA A 26 -10.30 -6.34 6.17
C ALA A 26 -9.43 -5.08 6.05
N TYR A 27 -9.30 -4.58 4.83
CA TYR A 27 -8.65 -3.30 4.54
C TYR A 27 -9.65 -2.28 4.03
N LEU A 28 -9.58 -1.07 4.57
CA LEU A 28 -10.40 0.05 4.12
C LEU A 28 -9.95 0.46 2.71
N VAL A 29 -10.88 0.55 1.76
CA VAL A 29 -10.65 1.05 0.40
C VAL A 29 -11.61 2.20 0.11
N LEU A 30 -11.29 3.01 -0.91
CA LEU A 30 -12.27 3.90 -1.50
C LEU A 30 -13.45 3.08 -2.07
N SER A 31 -14.65 3.65 -2.13
CA SER A 31 -15.79 2.99 -2.77
C SER A 31 -15.52 2.68 -4.25
N ASP A 32 -16.25 1.73 -4.83
CA ASP A 32 -16.10 1.37 -6.24
C ASP A 32 -16.31 2.58 -7.17
N ALA A 33 -17.25 3.46 -6.84
CA ALA A 33 -17.49 4.70 -7.58
C ALA A 33 -16.29 5.67 -7.49
N GLU A 34 -15.68 5.82 -6.32
CA GLU A 34 -14.49 6.66 -6.14
C GLU A 34 -13.26 6.10 -6.87
N ARG A 35 -13.08 4.77 -6.89
CA ARG A 35 -12.00 4.12 -7.66
C ARG A 35 -12.24 4.21 -9.17
N ALA A 36 -13.50 4.17 -9.62
CA ALA A 36 -13.86 4.31 -11.03
C ALA A 36 -13.73 5.74 -11.58
N ALA A 37 -13.61 6.75 -10.71
CA ALA A 37 -13.52 8.16 -11.12
C ALA A 37 -12.17 8.57 -11.78
N GLY A 38 -11.26 7.62 -12.03
CA GLY A 38 -9.94 7.83 -12.64
C GLY A 38 -8.79 7.82 -11.64
N PHE A 39 -7.55 7.59 -12.09
CA PHE A 39 -6.38 7.50 -11.22
C PHE A 39 -5.40 8.65 -11.41
N VAL A 40 -4.80 9.14 -10.32
CA VAL A 40 -3.76 10.19 -10.34
C VAL A 40 -2.34 9.59 -10.38
N ARG A 41 -2.21 8.27 -10.21
CA ARG A 41 -0.98 7.48 -10.38
C ARG A 41 -1.28 6.19 -11.13
N PRO A 42 -0.28 5.55 -11.77
CA PRO A 42 -0.46 4.21 -12.32
C PRO A 42 -0.85 3.21 -11.24
N VAL A 43 -1.74 2.27 -11.57
CA VAL A 43 -2.08 1.16 -10.67
C VAL A 43 -0.86 0.23 -10.54
N ARG A 44 -0.37 0.06 -9.32
CA ARG A 44 0.76 -0.82 -9.00
C ARG A 44 0.37 -1.75 -7.88
N ARG A 45 0.67 -3.05 -8.08
CA ARG A 45 0.29 -4.10 -7.14
C ARG A 45 1.44 -4.62 -6.29
N SER A 46 2.68 -4.35 -6.67
CA SER A 46 3.85 -4.82 -5.95
C SER A 46 4.68 -3.66 -5.42
N TYR A 47 5.21 -3.82 -4.22
CA TYR A 47 6.12 -2.89 -3.58
C TYR A 47 7.17 -3.65 -2.77
N ILE A 48 8.33 -3.03 -2.59
CA ILE A 48 9.47 -3.58 -1.86
C ILE A 48 9.65 -2.83 -0.53
N HIS A 49 9.95 -3.58 0.54
CA HIS A 49 10.37 -3.01 1.82
C HIS A 49 11.85 -2.65 1.78
N VAL A 50 12.17 -1.38 1.58
CA VAL A 50 13.49 -0.91 1.15
C VAL A 50 14.51 -1.02 2.28
N ARG A 51 15.64 -1.72 2.04
CA ARG A 51 16.65 -1.99 3.08
C ARG A 51 17.34 -0.72 3.56
N GLU A 52 17.55 0.22 2.66
CA GLU A 52 18.15 1.53 2.90
C GLU A 52 17.32 2.38 3.87
N ARG A 53 16.03 2.05 4.05
CA ARG A 53 15.09 2.70 4.98
C ARG A 53 14.71 1.80 6.15
N GLY A 54 15.54 0.81 6.47
CA GLY A 54 15.33 -0.11 7.60
C GLY A 54 14.45 -1.32 7.29
N GLY A 55 14.10 -1.56 6.02
CA GLY A 55 13.25 -2.66 5.59
C GLY A 55 13.95 -4.01 5.38
N CYS A 56 13.17 -5.07 5.18
CA CYS A 56 13.71 -6.44 5.02
C CYS A 56 14.09 -6.81 3.58
N GLY A 57 13.69 -6.01 2.58
CA GLY A 57 13.89 -6.27 1.15
C GLY A 57 12.87 -7.22 0.52
N ALA A 58 11.82 -7.61 1.24
CA ALA A 58 10.75 -8.44 0.68
C ALA A 58 9.87 -7.64 -0.30
N VAL A 59 9.42 -8.31 -1.35
CA VAL A 59 8.39 -7.80 -2.27
C VAL A 59 7.03 -8.31 -1.82
N THR A 60 6.09 -7.39 -1.60
CA THR A 60 4.70 -7.70 -1.28
C THR A 60 3.82 -7.37 -2.46
N THR A 61 2.91 -8.28 -2.82
CA THR A 61 1.86 -8.05 -3.83
C THR A 61 0.50 -7.88 -3.17
N MET A 62 -0.12 -6.71 -3.31
CA MET A 62 -1.43 -6.39 -2.75
C MET A 62 -2.60 -6.74 -3.69
N GLY A 63 -3.80 -6.78 -3.09
CA GLY A 63 -5.08 -6.89 -3.80
C GLY A 63 -5.38 -5.66 -4.66
N LEU A 64 -6.15 -5.86 -5.73
CA LEU A 64 -6.42 -4.85 -6.75
C LEU A 64 -7.12 -3.60 -6.18
N ALA A 65 -8.15 -3.76 -5.34
CA ALA A 65 -8.88 -2.62 -4.78
C ALA A 65 -8.01 -1.70 -3.90
N ILE A 66 -7.00 -2.26 -3.22
CA ILE A 66 -6.03 -1.46 -2.45
C ILE A 66 -5.10 -0.70 -3.40
N ALA A 67 -4.61 -1.37 -4.44
CA ALA A 67 -3.75 -0.75 -5.45
C ALA A 67 -4.46 0.41 -6.17
N GLU A 68 -5.73 0.22 -6.54
CA GLU A 68 -6.58 1.26 -7.12
C GLU A 68 -6.83 2.41 -6.14
N THR A 69 -7.00 2.11 -4.85
CA THR A 69 -7.12 3.13 -3.80
C THR A 69 -5.86 4.00 -3.72
N TYR A 70 -4.67 3.41 -3.70
CA TYR A 70 -3.40 4.17 -3.78
C TYR A 70 -3.27 4.97 -5.07
N ALA A 71 -3.71 4.39 -6.19
CA ALA A 71 -3.63 5.04 -7.50
C ALA A 71 -4.57 6.25 -7.59
N ARG A 72 -5.73 6.21 -6.91
CA ARG A 72 -6.70 7.31 -6.83
C ARG A 72 -6.31 8.36 -5.79
N ASP A 73 -5.95 7.93 -4.60
CA ASP A 73 -5.56 8.78 -3.48
C ASP A 73 -4.26 8.24 -2.83
N PRO A 74 -3.09 8.77 -3.25
CA PRO A 74 -1.81 8.30 -2.76
C PRO A 74 -1.55 8.55 -1.28
N LYS A 75 -2.37 9.37 -0.61
CA LYS A 75 -2.25 9.69 0.81
C LYS A 75 -3.26 8.92 1.67
N PHE A 76 -4.07 8.04 1.07
CA PHE A 76 -5.15 7.33 1.75
C PHE A 76 -4.68 6.46 2.92
N TYR A 77 -3.51 5.83 2.78
CA TYR A 77 -2.93 4.96 3.80
C TYR A 77 -1.70 5.60 4.43
N GLY A 78 -1.56 5.44 5.75
CA GLY A 78 -0.34 5.77 6.50
C GLY A 78 0.63 4.59 6.64
N ALA A 79 0.17 3.35 6.47
CA ALA A 79 1.01 2.15 6.54
C ALA A 79 0.54 1.05 5.57
N THR A 80 1.43 0.10 5.25
CA THR A 80 1.11 -1.08 4.43
C THR A 80 1.85 -2.32 4.94
N TYR A 81 1.33 -3.50 4.62
CA TYR A 81 1.82 -4.77 5.17
C TYR A 81 3.06 -5.30 4.43
N CYS A 82 4.09 -5.68 5.17
CA CYS A 82 5.24 -6.39 4.63
C CYS A 82 5.11 -7.90 4.88
N VAL A 83 5.05 -8.71 3.83
CA VAL A 83 4.97 -10.18 3.95
C VAL A 83 6.25 -10.84 4.49
N GLY A 84 7.38 -10.11 4.48
CA GLY A 84 8.64 -10.58 5.05
C GLY A 84 8.70 -10.37 6.56
N CYS A 85 8.32 -9.18 7.04
CA CYS A 85 8.31 -8.84 8.46
C CYS A 85 7.04 -9.33 9.18
N ASN A 86 5.95 -9.57 8.45
CA ASN A 86 4.61 -9.71 8.97
C ASN A 86 4.14 -8.49 9.78
N MET A 87 4.33 -7.29 9.24
CA MET A 87 4.02 -6.04 9.93
C MET A 87 3.52 -4.97 8.96
N HIS A 88 2.59 -4.13 9.39
CA HIS A 88 2.28 -2.86 8.76
C HIS A 88 3.37 -1.85 9.11
N ARG A 89 3.99 -1.24 8.10
CA ARG A 89 5.05 -0.24 8.28
C ARG A 89 4.70 1.05 7.53
N PRO A 90 5.28 2.20 7.92
CA PRO A 90 4.94 3.50 7.34
C PRO A 90 5.12 3.55 5.81
N VAL A 91 4.22 4.25 5.12
CA VAL A 91 4.31 4.56 3.68
C VAL A 91 4.39 6.06 3.44
N GLY A 92 4.66 6.47 2.19
CA GLY A 92 4.74 7.88 1.79
C GLY A 92 6.19 8.35 1.64
N ALA A 93 6.39 9.67 1.65
CA ALA A 93 7.70 10.29 1.42
C ALA A 93 8.77 9.85 2.43
N ASP A 94 8.37 9.69 3.69
CA ASP A 94 9.23 9.22 4.79
C ASP A 94 8.98 7.75 5.14
N GLY A 95 8.27 7.03 4.27
CA GLY A 95 7.90 5.63 4.48
C GLY A 95 8.99 4.64 4.08
N GLU A 96 8.78 3.37 4.42
CA GLU A 96 9.80 2.32 4.28
C GLU A 96 9.73 1.58 2.93
N PHE A 97 8.80 1.94 2.04
CA PHE A 97 8.49 1.17 0.83
C PHE A 97 8.62 1.95 -0.46
N ASP A 98 9.05 1.25 -1.52
CA ASP A 98 9.05 1.73 -2.90
C ASP A 98 8.26 0.80 -3.80
N TRP A 99 7.80 1.31 -4.94
CA TRP A 99 7.05 0.50 -5.90
C TRP A 99 7.98 -0.45 -6.66
N ASP A 100 7.58 -1.71 -6.74
CA ASP A 100 8.25 -2.72 -7.57
C ASP A 100 7.60 -2.74 -8.96
N ARG A 101 8.42 -2.65 -10.01
CA ARG A 101 7.99 -2.72 -11.40
C ARG A 101 8.53 -3.99 -12.06
N LYS A 102 7.79 -4.49 -13.06
CA LYS A 102 8.26 -5.55 -13.94
C LYS A 102 9.66 -5.22 -14.47
N GLY A 103 10.57 -6.19 -14.36
CA GLY A 103 11.98 -6.04 -14.74
C GLY A 103 12.93 -5.70 -13.59
N GLY A 104 12.43 -5.67 -12.34
CA GLY A 104 13.26 -5.40 -11.15
C GLY A 104 13.56 -3.92 -10.91
N GLU A 105 12.88 -3.02 -11.62
CA GLU A 105 13.00 -1.58 -11.42
C GLU A 105 12.20 -1.18 -10.17
N VAL A 106 12.87 -0.53 -9.22
CA VAL A 106 12.26 0.03 -8.00
C VAL A 106 12.08 1.54 -8.20
N ILE A 107 10.88 2.06 -7.91
CA ILE A 107 10.55 3.48 -8.09
C ILE A 107 10.09 4.08 -6.76
N PRO A 108 10.61 5.27 -6.37
CA PRO A 108 10.20 5.94 -5.14
C PRO A 108 8.68 6.07 -5.00
N ALA A 109 8.13 5.63 -3.86
CA ALA A 109 6.68 5.61 -3.64
C ALA A 109 6.01 6.98 -3.72
N ASP A 110 6.75 8.05 -3.45
CA ASP A 110 6.32 9.44 -3.41
C ASP A 110 6.42 10.15 -4.77
N ARG A 111 7.27 9.71 -5.69
CA ARG A 111 7.62 10.45 -6.94
C ARG A 111 6.88 10.01 -8.21
N LEU A 112 5.92 9.11 -8.11
CA LEU A 112 5.12 8.72 -9.27
C LEU A 112 4.04 9.77 -9.55
N ALA A 113 4.33 10.70 -10.47
CA ALA A 113 3.29 11.41 -11.21
C ALA A 113 2.89 10.56 -12.44
N VAL A 114 1.64 10.67 -12.90
CA VAL A 114 1.32 10.28 -14.28
C VAL A 114 2.12 11.20 -15.21
N GLY A 115 2.96 10.61 -16.06
CA GLY A 115 3.57 11.32 -17.18
C GLY A 115 2.47 11.82 -18.10
N SER A 116 2.58 13.08 -18.50
CA SER A 116 1.67 13.81 -19.40
C SER A 116 1.46 13.10 -20.73
#